data_AF-A0A924XLF6-F1
#
_entry.id   AF-A0A924XLF6-F1
#
_cell.length_a   1.000
_cell.length_b   1.000
_cell.length_c   1.000
_cell.angle_alpha   90.00
_cell.angle_beta   90.00
_cell.angle_gamma   90.00
#
_symmetry.space_group_name_H-M   'P 1'
#
loop_
_entity.id
_entity.type
_entity.pdbx_description
1 polymer ?
#
loop_
_entity_poly.entity_id
_entity_poly.type
_entity_poly.pdbx_seq_one_letter_code
_entity_poly.pdbx_strand_id
1 'polypeptide(L)' 'EEAAKAKPFKRTGAKLKPNDACHCGSGKKFKKCHGVGI' A
#
# COMPACT_ATOMS: atom_id res chain seq x y z
N GLU A 1 -6.17 -0.35 -35.38
CA GLU A 1 -5.33 0.28 -34.34
C GLU A 1 -6.00 -0.03 -33.00
N GLU A 2 -5.50 -1.04 -32.30
CA GLU A 2 -6.16 -1.64 -31.14
C GLU A 2 -5.54 -1.05 -29.87
N ALA A 3 -6.27 -0.16 -29.22
CA ALA A 3 -5.84 0.52 -28.01
C ALA A 3 -5.58 -0.50 -26.90
N ALA A 4 -4.33 -0.58 -26.44
CA ALA A 4 -3.90 -1.47 -25.38
C ALA A 4 -4.70 -1.21 -24.09
N LYS A 5 -5.72 -2.05 -23.87
CA LYS A 5 -6.59 -2.00 -22.70
C LYS A 5 -5.74 -2.21 -21.45
N ALA A 6 -5.57 -1.16 -20.63
CA ALA A 6 -4.79 -1.22 -19.40
C ALA A 6 -5.33 -2.35 -18.51
N LYS A 7 -4.50 -3.39 -18.29
CA LYS A 7 -4.85 -4.51 -17.43
C LYS A 7 -4.87 -4.06 -15.97
N PRO A 8 -5.84 -4.50 -15.14
CA PRO A 8 -5.88 -4.13 -13.74
C PRO A 8 -4.66 -4.66 -13.00
N PHE A 9 -3.87 -3.76 -12.40
CA PHE A 9 -2.74 -4.13 -11.56
C PHE A 9 -3.23 -4.59 -10.18
N LYS A 10 -3.12 -5.89 -9.89
CA LYS A 10 -3.28 -6.39 -8.52
C LYS A 10 -2.03 -6.02 -7.74
N ARG A 11 -2.19 -5.15 -6.73
CA ARG A 11 -1.11 -4.91 -5.77
C ARG A 11 -0.80 -6.24 -5.07
N THR A 12 0.40 -6.75 -5.28
CA THR A 12 0.92 -7.98 -4.66
C THR A 12 1.30 -7.79 -3.19
N GLY A 13 1.40 -6.54 -2.73
CA GLY A 13 1.72 -6.21 -1.34
C GLY A 13 0.55 -6.46 -0.39
N ALA A 14 0.87 -6.91 0.82
CA ALA A 14 -0.11 -7.04 1.90
C ALA A 14 -0.81 -5.70 2.15
N LYS A 15 -2.15 -5.72 2.25
CA LYS A 15 -2.93 -4.55 2.69
C LYS A 15 -2.61 -4.27 4.15
N LEU A 16 -1.73 -3.30 4.39
CA LEU A 16 -1.43 -2.80 5.73
C LEU A 16 -2.63 -2.01 6.23
N LYS A 17 -3.18 -2.40 7.37
CA LYS A 17 -4.18 -1.58 8.05
C LYS A 17 -3.49 -0.44 8.79
N PRO A 18 -4.20 0.66 9.11
CA PRO A 18 -3.65 1.80 9.85
C PRO A 18 -2.95 1.40 11.16
N ASN A 19 -3.41 0.34 11.83
CA ASN A 19 -2.87 -0.11 13.11
C ASN A 19 -1.73 -1.15 12.97
N ASP A 20 -1.47 -1.70 11.78
CA ASP A 20 -0.39 -2.67 11.52
C ASP A 20 0.98 -2.03 11.63
N ALA A 21 2.02 -2.84 11.82
CA ALA A 21 3.40 -2.39 11.76
C ALA A 21 3.73 -1.84 10.36
N CYS A 22 4.39 -0.69 10.30
CA CYS A 22 4.75 -0.05 9.04
C CYS A 22 5.81 -0.85 8.27
N HIS A 23 5.65 -1.01 6.96
CA HIS A 23 6.56 -1.79 6.11
C HIS A 23 7.99 -1.23 6.03
N CYS A 24 8.23 0.00 6.47
CA CYS A 24 9.56 0.60 6.52
C CYS A 24 10.42 0.11 7.68
N GLY A 25 9.92 -0.81 8.52
CA GLY A 25 10.69 -1.40 9.62
C GLY A 25 10.89 -0.49 10.82
N SER A 26 10.31 0.72 10.85
CA SER A 26 10.51 1.68 11.94
C SER A 26 9.83 1.31 13.27
N GLY A 27 9.17 0.14 13.38
CA GLY A 27 8.42 -0.29 14.57
C GLY A 27 7.16 0.52 14.88
N LYS A 28 6.89 1.60 14.14
CA LYS A 28 5.71 2.45 14.27
C LYS A 28 4.51 1.83 13.54
N LYS A 29 3.31 2.11 14.05
CA LYS A 29 2.06 1.78 13.34
C LYS A 29 2.00 2.49 11.99
N PHE A 30 1.42 1.86 10.98
CA PHE A 30 1.30 2.38 9.62
C PHE A 30 0.68 3.79 9.62
N LYS A 31 -0.41 4.03 10.36
CA LYS A 31 -1.04 5.37 10.46
C LYS A 31 -0.16 6.47 11.05
N LYS A 32 0.88 6.11 11.81
CA LYS A 32 1.84 7.03 12.43
C LYS A 32 3.15 7.13 11.63
N CYS A 33 3.21 6.52 10.45
CA CYS A 33 4.38 6.49 9.60
C CYS A 33 3.97 6.67 8.13
N HIS A 34 4.04 5.64 7.29
CA HIS A 34 3.75 5.76 5.85
C HIS A 34 2.24 5.86 5.51
N GLY A 35 1.38 5.61 6.49
CA GLY A 35 -0.06 5.79 6.41
C GLY A 35 -0.56 7.04 7.12
N VAL A 36 0.29 8.03 7.40
CA VAL A 36 -0.17 9.33 7.91
C VAL A 36 -1.08 9.96 6.86
N GLY A 37 -2.35 10.16 7.23
CA GLY A 37 -3.37 10.72 6.33
C GLY A 37 -4.20 9.69 5.55
N ILE A 38 -4.02 8.39 5.85
CA ILE A 38 -4.87 7.27 5.39
C ILE A 38 -5.68 6.75 6.59
#